data_AF-A0AAU6GXJ6-F1
#
_entry.id   AF-A0AAU6GXJ6-F1
#
_cell.length_a   1.000
_cell.length_b   1.000
_cell.length_c   1.000
_cell.angle_alpha   90.00
_cell.angle_beta   90.00
_cell.angle_gamma   90.00
#
_symmetry.space_group_name_H-M   'P 1'
#
loop_
_entity.id
_entity.type
_entity.pdbx_description
1 polymer ?
#
loop_
_entity_poly.entity_id
_entity_poly.type
_entity_poly.pdbx_seq_one_letter_code
_entity_poly.pdbx_strand_id
1 'polypeptide(L)'
;MSEAYDPTRLAKAVAEASNWTDLIRRLGLKKSGGRHRVLKEKVVELGLDTSHFRQRSPWRKYPDAAIAAAAISSSSLREVVLKLGATPATGTLSHIARRIAAAGIDVSHFPGMNRPQLGLLFSVEELQAAAGTSESVRGVARALGIPDDGRSRAAVAAMLRSRGIDTSHFRNARLSIPEEALRTAVREALSFADVMRALGLEVTDSNHRRVRRKALQMRLDTSHFRRRSWGSVNVPEQRQIAPIALVIMPQGSARVNRTRLHRALQEIGVQYRCTSCGNTGEWLGKPITLQIDHINGNWLDNRAENLRYLCPNCHALTDTWCRNRRRTKTVAT
;
A
#
# COMPACT_ATOMS: atom_id res chain seq x y z
N MET A 1 1.05 30.57 4.87
CA MET A 1 -0.39 30.27 5.10
C MET A 1 -1.13 30.65 3.84
N SER A 2 -1.95 29.76 3.25
CA SER A 2 -2.60 30.11 1.98
C SER A 2 -3.58 31.26 2.19
N GLU A 3 -3.49 32.27 1.34
CA GLU A 3 -4.31 33.50 1.29
C GLU A 3 -5.84 33.25 1.32
N ALA A 4 -6.27 32.01 1.09
CA ALA A 4 -7.67 31.58 1.16
C ALA A 4 -8.25 31.41 2.59
N TYR A 5 -7.42 31.37 3.65
CA TYR A 5 -7.87 31.27 5.05
C TYR A 5 -7.60 32.53 5.86
N ASP A 6 -7.32 33.65 5.20
CA ASP A 6 -7.23 34.93 5.86
C ASP A 6 -8.57 35.28 6.54
N PRO A 7 -8.59 35.68 7.83
CA PRO A 7 -9.83 35.93 8.57
C PRO A 7 -10.76 36.94 7.90
N THR A 8 -10.22 38.01 7.32
CA THR A 8 -10.98 39.09 6.69
C THR A 8 -11.63 38.61 5.40
N ARG A 9 -10.86 37.89 4.58
CA ARG A 9 -11.35 37.28 3.34
C ARG A 9 -12.41 36.21 3.61
N LEU A 10 -12.21 35.39 4.65
CA LEU A 10 -13.13 34.33 5.02
C LEU A 10 -14.45 34.89 5.56
N ALA A 11 -14.40 35.93 6.40
CA ALA A 11 -15.61 36.61 6.90
C ALA A 11 -16.48 37.17 5.78
N LYS A 12 -15.85 37.87 4.81
CA LYS A 12 -16.55 38.41 3.63
C LYS A 12 -17.15 37.28 2.78
N ALA A 13 -16.38 36.23 2.53
CA ALA A 13 -16.85 35.10 1.73
C ALA A 13 -17.99 34.34 2.41
N VAL A 14 -18.01 34.26 3.75
CA VAL A 14 -19.09 33.65 4.54
C VAL A 14 -20.36 34.50 4.48
N ALA A 15 -20.28 35.82 4.63
CA ALA A 15 -21.45 36.70 4.57
C ALA A 15 -22.18 36.59 3.22
N GLU A 16 -21.44 36.49 2.12
CA GLU A 16 -22.00 36.42 0.76
C GLU A 16 -22.36 34.99 0.29
N ALA A 17 -21.86 33.97 0.98
CA ALA A 17 -22.09 32.59 0.59
C ALA A 17 -23.46 32.10 1.02
N SER A 18 -24.10 31.34 0.13
CA SER A 18 -25.41 30.72 0.42
C SER A 18 -25.30 29.29 0.94
N ASN A 19 -24.13 28.64 0.83
CA ASN A 19 -23.87 27.28 1.32
C ASN A 19 -22.36 26.97 1.27
N TRP A 20 -21.95 25.87 1.92
CA TRP A 20 -20.54 25.43 1.98
C TRP A 20 -19.87 25.19 0.62
N THR A 21 -20.62 24.78 -0.41
CA THR A 21 -20.06 24.57 -1.75
C THR A 21 -19.84 25.91 -2.46
N ASP A 22 -20.74 26.86 -2.24
CA ASP A 22 -20.62 28.23 -2.75
C ASP A 22 -19.44 28.97 -2.09
N LEU A 23 -19.29 28.82 -0.77
CA LEU A 23 -18.15 29.36 -0.02
C LEU A 23 -16.81 28.85 -0.57
N ILE A 24 -16.69 27.54 -0.82
CA ILE A 24 -15.46 26.93 -1.35
C ILE A 24 -15.16 27.41 -2.77
N ARG A 25 -16.19 27.61 -3.59
CA ARG A 25 -16.05 28.20 -4.93
C ARG A 25 -15.55 29.64 -4.86
N ARG A 26 -16.13 30.46 -3.99
CA ARG A 26 -15.77 31.88 -3.78
C ARG A 26 -14.33 32.03 -3.24
N LEU A 27 -13.87 31.08 -2.44
CA LEU A 27 -12.49 31.03 -1.95
C LEU A 27 -11.50 30.46 -2.98
N GLY A 28 -11.95 30.06 -4.18
CA GLY A 28 -11.10 29.48 -5.22
C GLY A 28 -10.53 28.10 -4.85
N LEU A 29 -11.11 27.43 -3.85
CA LEU A 29 -10.61 26.16 -3.33
C LEU A 29 -11.18 24.98 -4.12
N LYS A 30 -10.35 23.99 -4.44
CA LYS A 30 -10.85 22.71 -5.01
C LYS A 30 -11.64 21.94 -3.95
N LYS A 31 -12.82 21.45 -4.34
CA LYS A 31 -13.72 20.64 -3.50
C LYS A 31 -13.01 19.36 -3.02
N SER A 32 -12.80 19.25 -1.72
CA SER A 32 -12.21 18.07 -1.06
C SER A 32 -12.77 17.94 0.35
N GLY A 33 -13.08 16.71 0.79
CA GLY A 33 -13.65 16.45 2.11
C GLY A 33 -12.76 16.91 3.26
N GLY A 34 -11.43 16.80 3.12
CA GLY A 34 -10.48 17.31 4.11
C GLY A 34 -10.49 18.83 4.21
N ARG A 35 -10.60 19.54 3.07
CA ARG A 35 -10.68 21.00 3.03
C ARG A 35 -12.01 21.53 3.56
N HIS A 36 -13.11 20.81 3.30
CA HIS A 36 -14.40 21.10 3.94
C HIS A 36 -14.30 21.06 5.47
N ARG A 37 -13.55 20.10 6.03
CA ARG A 37 -13.39 19.98 7.49
C ARG A 37 -12.57 21.14 8.07
N VAL A 38 -11.42 21.44 7.48
CA VAL A 38 -10.56 22.55 7.92
C VAL A 38 -11.28 23.90 7.83
N LEU A 39 -12.08 24.11 6.78
CA LEU A 39 -12.86 25.34 6.62
C LEU A 39 -13.93 25.48 7.70
N LYS A 40 -14.58 24.38 8.09
CA LYS A 40 -15.55 24.38 9.19
C LYS A 40 -14.90 24.69 10.53
N GLU A 41 -13.74 24.07 10.81
CA GLU A 41 -12.96 24.33 12.02
C GLU A 41 -12.59 25.82 12.11
N LYS A 42 -12.12 26.42 11.00
CA LYS A 42 -11.74 27.85 10.96
C LYS A 42 -12.91 28.81 11.09
N VAL A 43 -14.07 28.50 10.50
CA VAL A 43 -15.30 29.31 10.65
C VAL A 43 -15.78 29.32 12.10
N VAL A 44 -15.70 28.17 12.79
CA VAL A 44 -16.05 28.06 14.22
C VAL A 44 -15.03 28.78 15.10
N GLU A 45 -13.73 28.61 14.83
CA GLU A 45 -12.64 29.27 15.55
C GLU A 45 -12.73 30.80 15.46
N LEU A 46 -13.21 31.34 14.34
CA LEU A 46 -13.41 32.77 14.12
C LEU A 46 -14.81 33.28 14.51
N GLY A 47 -15.69 32.41 15.02
CA GLY A 47 -17.04 32.80 15.46
C GLY A 47 -17.95 33.35 14.35
N LEU A 48 -17.74 32.95 13.10
CA LEU A 48 -18.49 33.49 11.97
C LEU A 48 -19.87 32.84 11.86
N ASP A 49 -20.93 33.64 11.72
CA ASP A 49 -22.29 33.14 11.56
C ASP A 49 -22.47 32.44 10.20
N THR A 50 -22.99 31.22 10.25
CA THR A 50 -23.34 30.40 9.07
C THR A 50 -24.78 29.89 9.12
N SER A 51 -25.61 30.47 10.00
CA SER A 51 -27.02 30.12 10.16
C SER A 51 -27.83 30.34 8.87
N HIS A 52 -27.46 31.35 8.07
CA HIS A 52 -28.06 31.69 6.78
C HIS A 52 -27.68 30.74 5.64
N PHE A 53 -26.70 29.86 5.83
CA PHE A 53 -26.33 28.88 4.81
C PHE A 53 -27.50 27.94 4.58
N ARG A 54 -28.07 27.99 3.37
CA ARG A 54 -29.06 27.03 2.90
C ARG A 54 -28.44 25.64 3.03
N GLN A 55 -28.89 24.89 4.02
CA GLN A 55 -28.69 23.46 4.04
C GLN A 55 -29.42 22.93 2.82
N ARG A 56 -28.68 22.66 1.73
CA ARG A 56 -29.16 21.72 0.72
C ARG A 56 -29.41 20.43 1.49
N SER A 57 -30.66 20.20 1.89
CA SER A 57 -31.23 18.88 1.97
C SER A 57 -31.82 18.66 0.59
N PRO A 58 -31.07 18.11 -0.38
CA PRO A 58 -31.71 17.63 -1.58
C PRO A 58 -32.56 16.46 -1.10
N TRP A 59 -33.87 16.71 -0.94
CA TRP A 59 -34.86 15.72 -0.56
C TRP A 59 -34.64 15.16 0.86
N ARG A 60 -35.44 15.59 1.84
CA ARG A 60 -35.73 14.71 2.98
C ARG A 60 -36.52 13.52 2.43
N LYS A 61 -35.85 12.59 1.75
CA LYS A 61 -36.45 11.33 1.29
C LYS A 61 -37.20 10.65 2.42
N TYR A 62 -36.74 10.87 3.66
CA TYR A 62 -37.39 10.52 4.91
C TYR A 62 -37.53 11.78 5.78
N PRO A 63 -38.71 12.41 5.88
CA PRO A 63 -38.95 13.49 6.84
C PRO A 63 -38.90 12.95 8.27
N ASP A 64 -38.49 13.77 9.25
CA ASP A 64 -38.34 13.32 10.64
C ASP A 64 -39.67 12.80 11.21
N ALA A 65 -40.80 13.41 10.81
CA ALA A 65 -42.13 12.92 11.15
C ALA A 65 -42.42 11.50 10.63
N ALA A 66 -41.99 11.16 9.41
CA ALA A 66 -42.15 9.79 8.88
C ALA A 66 -41.21 8.81 9.58
N ILE A 67 -39.99 9.24 9.93
CA ILE A 67 -39.05 8.41 10.71
C ILE A 67 -39.64 8.14 12.10
N ALA A 68 -40.25 9.13 12.76
CA ALA A 68 -40.89 8.99 14.05
C ALA A 68 -42.11 8.04 14.00
N ALA A 69 -42.99 8.21 13.01
CA ALA A 69 -44.15 7.33 12.83
C ALA A 69 -43.75 5.88 12.54
N ALA A 70 -42.71 5.69 11.71
CA ALA A 70 -42.14 4.37 11.46
C ALA A 70 -41.47 3.80 12.73
N ALA A 71 -40.79 4.65 13.52
CA ALA A 71 -40.12 4.23 14.76
C ALA A 71 -41.10 3.77 15.84
N ILE A 72 -42.21 4.48 16.05
CA ILE A 72 -43.23 4.12 17.05
C ILE A 72 -43.77 2.71 16.80
N SER A 73 -44.02 2.39 15.53
CA SER A 73 -44.66 1.13 15.14
C SER A 73 -43.66 0.01 14.80
N SER A 74 -42.36 0.23 14.99
CA SER A 74 -41.31 -0.74 14.66
C SER A 74 -40.61 -1.23 15.92
N SER A 75 -40.04 -2.43 15.82
CA SER A 75 -39.21 -3.04 16.85
C SER A 75 -37.72 -2.97 16.50
N SER A 76 -37.37 -2.64 15.26
CA SER A 76 -35.99 -2.58 14.80
C SER A 76 -35.74 -1.49 13.77
N LEU A 77 -34.47 -1.05 13.68
CA LEU A 77 -34.05 -0.09 12.65
C LEU A 77 -34.29 -0.63 11.24
N ARG A 78 -34.16 -1.95 11.03
CA ARG A 78 -34.46 -2.60 9.76
C ARG A 78 -35.93 -2.41 9.36
N GLU A 79 -36.86 -2.60 10.29
CA GLU A 79 -38.28 -2.38 10.06
C GLU A 79 -38.60 -0.91 9.78
N VAL A 80 -37.96 0.03 10.47
CA VAL A 80 -38.08 1.46 10.17
C VAL A 80 -37.69 1.73 8.72
N VAL A 81 -36.55 1.19 8.28
CA VAL A 81 -36.07 1.38 6.90
C VAL A 81 -37.02 0.75 5.87
N LEU A 82 -37.60 -0.41 6.18
CA LEU A 82 -38.59 -1.07 5.33
C LEU A 82 -39.91 -0.29 5.24
N LYS A 83 -40.42 0.22 6.37
CA LYS A 83 -41.63 1.07 6.42
C LYS A 83 -41.45 2.41 5.72
N LEU A 84 -40.22 2.91 5.70
CA LEU A 84 -39.84 4.07 4.90
C LEU A 84 -39.65 3.74 3.40
N GLY A 85 -39.90 2.50 2.96
CA GLY A 85 -39.81 2.08 1.56
C GLY A 85 -38.39 2.04 1.03
N ALA A 86 -37.40 1.81 1.90
CA ALA A 86 -35.99 1.76 1.53
C ALA A 86 -35.40 0.36 1.70
N THR A 87 -34.33 0.08 0.95
CA THR A 87 -33.57 -1.15 1.11
C THR A 87 -32.69 -1.09 2.38
N PRO A 88 -32.73 -2.12 3.25
CA PRO A 88 -31.98 -2.15 4.51
C PRO A 88 -30.49 -2.46 4.28
N ALA A 89 -29.81 -1.58 3.55
CA ALA A 89 -28.35 -1.59 3.40
C ALA A 89 -27.67 -0.91 4.61
N THR A 90 -26.45 -1.32 4.91
CA THR A 90 -25.66 -0.80 6.06
C THR A 90 -25.52 0.73 6.05
N GLY A 91 -25.40 1.33 4.87
CA GLY A 91 -25.38 2.80 4.70
C GLY A 91 -26.71 3.47 5.03
N THR A 92 -27.82 2.92 4.57
CA THR A 92 -29.19 3.42 4.80
C THR A 92 -29.56 3.33 6.28
N LEU A 93 -29.26 2.19 6.91
CA LEU A 93 -29.42 1.97 8.35
C LEU A 93 -28.62 3.00 9.15
N SER A 94 -27.33 3.16 8.84
CA SER A 94 -26.45 4.14 9.51
C SER A 94 -26.90 5.60 9.31
N HIS A 95 -27.52 5.91 8.16
CA HIS A 95 -28.06 7.24 7.89
C HIS A 95 -29.30 7.52 8.74
N ILE A 96 -30.24 6.58 8.79
CA ILE A 96 -31.50 6.71 9.55
C ILE A 96 -31.24 6.70 11.06
N ALA A 97 -30.33 5.87 11.55
CA ALA A 97 -29.92 5.87 12.97
C ALA A 97 -29.40 7.25 13.43
N ARG A 98 -28.53 7.88 12.63
CA ARG A 98 -28.04 9.24 12.93
C ARG A 98 -29.15 10.28 12.91
N ARG A 99 -30.16 10.11 12.05
CA ARG A 99 -31.31 11.01 11.95
C ARG A 99 -32.23 10.87 13.16
N ILE A 100 -32.50 9.65 13.61
CA ILE A 100 -33.25 9.36 14.84
C ILE A 100 -32.58 10.05 16.04
N ALA A 101 -31.26 9.87 16.20
CA ALA A 101 -30.49 10.50 17.28
C ALA A 101 -30.49 12.04 17.19
N ALA A 102 -30.31 12.60 15.99
CA ALA A 102 -30.29 14.05 15.79
C ALA A 102 -31.68 14.71 15.97
N ALA A 103 -32.76 13.97 15.73
CA ALA A 103 -34.14 14.44 15.88
C ALA A 103 -34.72 14.16 17.28
N GLY A 104 -33.98 13.49 18.17
CA GLY A 104 -34.44 13.16 19.52
C GLY A 104 -35.64 12.21 19.55
N ILE A 105 -35.81 11.36 18.53
CA ILE A 105 -36.92 10.42 18.43
C ILE A 105 -36.68 9.27 19.41
N ASP A 106 -37.65 9.01 20.29
CA ASP A 106 -37.56 7.90 21.23
C ASP A 106 -37.69 6.55 20.51
N VAL A 107 -36.71 5.70 20.80
CA VAL A 107 -36.47 4.39 20.21
C VAL A 107 -35.84 3.47 21.25
N SER A 108 -36.04 3.79 22.53
CA SER A 108 -35.57 3.01 23.67
C SER A 108 -36.12 1.59 23.69
N HIS A 109 -37.29 1.37 23.07
CA HIS A 109 -37.90 0.06 22.87
C HIS A 109 -37.23 -0.77 21.78
N PHE A 110 -36.33 -0.19 20.97
CA PHE A 110 -35.58 -0.96 19.99
C PHE A 110 -34.43 -1.68 20.69
N PRO A 111 -34.27 -3.00 20.50
CA PRO A 111 -33.17 -3.73 21.09
C PRO A 111 -31.83 -3.13 20.63
N GLY A 112 -31.05 -2.60 21.58
CA GLY A 112 -29.67 -2.16 21.34
C GLY A 112 -29.45 -0.73 20.84
N MET A 113 -30.47 0.16 20.84
CA MET A 113 -30.24 1.52 20.31
C MET A 113 -29.53 2.49 21.28
N ASN A 114 -29.55 2.24 22.59
CA ASN A 114 -28.81 3.00 23.59
C ASN A 114 -27.50 2.35 24.05
N ARG A 115 -26.92 1.42 23.26
CA ARG A 115 -25.60 0.83 23.57
C ARG A 115 -24.67 0.94 22.37
N PRO A 116 -23.45 1.48 22.54
CA PRO A 116 -22.39 1.14 21.60
C PRO A 116 -22.16 -0.35 21.76
N GLN A 117 -22.51 -1.13 20.72
CA GLN A 117 -22.28 -2.57 20.55
C GLN A 117 -23.52 -3.47 20.69
N LEU A 118 -23.69 -4.27 19.64
CA LEU A 118 -24.49 -5.48 19.38
C LEU A 118 -24.55 -6.55 20.51
N GLY A 119 -24.48 -6.21 21.79
CA GLY A 119 -24.36 -7.18 22.90
C GLY A 119 -25.62 -7.97 23.28
N LEU A 120 -26.75 -7.80 22.57
CA LEU A 120 -28.06 -8.34 23.00
C LEU A 120 -28.97 -8.85 21.86
N LEU A 121 -28.47 -9.08 20.64
CA LEU A 121 -29.35 -9.59 19.56
C LEU A 121 -29.59 -11.10 19.61
N PHE A 122 -28.79 -11.84 20.36
CA PHE A 122 -28.87 -13.30 20.44
C PHE A 122 -28.73 -13.76 21.88
N SER A 123 -29.51 -14.77 22.27
CA SER A 123 -29.37 -15.41 23.58
C SER A 123 -28.03 -16.15 23.67
N VAL A 124 -27.61 -16.49 24.89
CA VAL A 124 -26.39 -17.29 25.09
C VAL A 124 -26.56 -18.67 24.44
N GLU A 125 -27.75 -19.25 24.52
CA GLU A 125 -28.09 -20.55 23.94
C GLU A 125 -28.03 -20.52 22.42
N GLU A 126 -28.57 -19.47 21.78
CA GLU A 126 -28.51 -19.30 20.32
C GLU A 126 -27.06 -19.15 19.83
N LEU A 127 -26.24 -18.38 20.55
CA LEU A 127 -24.83 -18.22 20.24
C LEU A 127 -24.04 -19.53 20.45
N GLN A 128 -24.38 -20.31 21.47
CA GLN A 128 -23.77 -21.63 21.74
C GLN A 128 -24.15 -22.65 20.65
N ALA A 129 -25.42 -22.72 20.26
CA ALA A 129 -25.89 -23.61 19.19
C ALA A 129 -25.24 -23.26 17.83
N ALA A 130 -25.15 -21.96 17.51
CA ALA A 130 -24.48 -21.49 16.31
C ALA A 130 -22.96 -21.73 16.35
N ALA A 131 -22.32 -21.60 17.52
CA ALA A 131 -20.90 -21.89 17.70
C ALA A 131 -20.60 -23.39 17.62
N GLY A 132 -21.46 -24.26 18.17
CA GLY A 132 -21.29 -25.72 18.13
C GLY A 132 -21.42 -26.31 16.72
N THR A 133 -22.26 -25.71 15.87
CA THR A 133 -22.46 -26.16 14.47
C THR A 133 -21.47 -25.55 13.48
N SER A 134 -20.64 -24.60 13.92
CA SER A 134 -19.76 -23.82 13.06
C SER A 134 -18.28 -24.02 13.40
N GLU A 135 -17.42 -23.96 12.38
CA GLU A 135 -15.96 -24.04 12.56
C GLU A 135 -15.27 -22.67 12.43
N SER A 136 -16.03 -21.57 12.41
CA SER A 136 -15.48 -20.20 12.35
C SER A 136 -16.51 -19.14 12.74
N VAL A 137 -16.05 -17.94 13.13
CA VAL A 137 -16.92 -16.76 13.38
C VAL A 137 -17.77 -16.40 12.15
N ARG A 138 -17.26 -16.65 10.94
CA ARG A 138 -18.02 -16.48 9.69
C ARG A 138 -19.17 -17.49 9.60
N GLY A 139 -18.91 -18.75 9.98
CA GLY A 139 -19.93 -19.79 10.09
C GLY A 139 -21.01 -19.40 11.10
N VAL A 140 -20.60 -18.94 12.28
CA VAL A 140 -21.53 -18.45 13.32
C VAL A 140 -22.39 -17.31 12.79
N ALA A 141 -21.78 -16.32 12.12
CA ALA A 141 -22.54 -15.23 11.52
C ALA A 141 -23.57 -15.73 10.50
N ARG A 142 -23.22 -16.73 9.66
CA ARG A 142 -24.14 -17.33 8.70
C ARG A 142 -25.27 -18.11 9.38
N ALA A 143 -24.97 -18.89 10.42
CA ALA A 143 -25.96 -19.63 11.19
C ALA A 143 -26.97 -18.71 11.89
N LEU A 144 -26.51 -17.53 12.31
CA LEU A 144 -27.34 -16.49 12.92
C LEU A 144 -28.02 -15.55 11.89
N GLY A 145 -27.89 -15.82 10.59
CA GLY A 145 -28.49 -14.99 9.53
C GLY A 145 -27.88 -13.59 9.40
N ILE A 146 -26.69 -13.37 9.94
CA ILE A 146 -25.99 -12.09 9.95
C ILE A 146 -25.21 -11.91 8.63
N PRO A 147 -25.24 -10.72 8.00
CA PRO A 147 -24.43 -10.43 6.83
C PRO A 147 -22.93 -10.70 7.04
N ASP A 148 -22.29 -11.28 6.03
CA ASP A 148 -20.86 -11.59 6.04
C ASP A 148 -20.02 -10.36 5.68
N ASP A 149 -19.99 -9.39 6.58
CA ASP A 149 -19.11 -8.23 6.50
C ASP A 149 -18.14 -8.15 7.70
N GLY A 150 -17.10 -7.33 7.57
CA GLY A 150 -16.06 -7.22 8.60
C GLY A 150 -16.55 -6.69 9.95
N ARG A 151 -17.56 -5.80 9.96
CA ARG A 151 -18.10 -5.23 11.20
C ARG A 151 -18.99 -6.25 11.91
N SER A 152 -19.83 -6.94 11.15
CA SER A 152 -20.70 -8.02 11.62
C SER A 152 -19.88 -9.16 12.22
N ARG A 153 -18.81 -9.61 11.55
CA ARG A 153 -17.89 -10.62 12.10
C ARG A 153 -17.17 -10.14 13.37
N ALA A 154 -16.77 -8.87 13.43
CA ALA A 154 -16.15 -8.31 14.64
C ALA A 154 -17.11 -8.26 15.83
N ALA A 155 -18.38 -7.93 15.58
CA ALA A 155 -19.43 -7.93 16.60
C ALA A 155 -19.72 -9.34 17.13
N VAL A 156 -19.89 -10.33 16.24
CA VAL A 156 -20.08 -11.74 16.63
C VAL A 156 -18.90 -12.25 17.44
N ALA A 157 -17.67 -11.97 17.00
CA ALA A 157 -16.48 -12.35 17.75
C ALA A 157 -16.41 -11.68 19.14
N ALA A 158 -16.90 -10.45 19.29
CA ALA A 158 -16.98 -9.76 20.57
C ALA A 158 -18.03 -10.40 21.49
N MET A 159 -19.21 -10.75 20.96
CA MET A 159 -20.26 -11.44 21.70
C MET A 159 -19.78 -12.78 22.26
N LEU A 160 -19.21 -13.64 21.40
CA LEU A 160 -18.67 -14.95 21.80
C LEU A 160 -17.65 -14.82 22.95
N ARG A 161 -16.74 -13.85 22.87
CA ARG A 161 -15.74 -13.58 23.94
C ARG A 161 -16.40 -13.06 25.22
N SER A 162 -17.30 -12.10 25.12
CA SER A 162 -17.94 -11.47 26.29
C SER A 162 -18.81 -12.44 27.09
N ARG A 163 -19.34 -13.49 26.43
CA ARG A 163 -20.19 -14.52 27.04
C ARG A 163 -19.43 -15.80 27.39
N GLY A 164 -18.11 -15.82 27.19
CA GLY A 164 -17.27 -16.99 27.51
C GLY A 164 -17.60 -18.26 26.72
N ILE A 165 -18.13 -18.12 25.50
CA ILE A 165 -18.48 -19.27 24.65
C ILE A 165 -17.21 -19.87 24.07
N ASP A 166 -17.05 -21.20 24.18
CA ASP A 166 -15.88 -21.87 23.63
C ASP A 166 -15.87 -21.79 22.10
N THR A 167 -14.72 -21.37 21.57
CA THR A 167 -14.46 -21.23 20.13
C THR A 167 -13.10 -21.83 19.76
N SER A 168 -12.53 -22.66 20.65
CA SER A 168 -11.24 -23.32 20.47
C SER A 168 -11.21 -24.24 19.24
N HIS A 169 -12.34 -24.87 18.91
CA HIS A 169 -12.52 -25.73 17.74
C HIS A 169 -12.58 -24.99 16.40
N PHE A 170 -12.63 -23.65 16.39
CA PHE A 170 -12.67 -22.90 15.13
C PHE A 170 -11.34 -23.02 14.39
N ARG A 171 -11.38 -23.28 13.08
CA ARG A 171 -10.18 -23.42 12.21
C ARG A 171 -9.20 -22.24 12.28
N ASN A 172 -9.72 -21.06 12.60
CA ASN A 172 -8.95 -19.82 12.74
C ASN A 172 -9.00 -19.25 14.16
N ALA A 173 -9.27 -20.10 15.17
CA ALA A 173 -9.21 -19.70 16.56
C ALA A 173 -7.87 -18.99 16.83
N ARG A 174 -7.94 -17.88 17.57
CA ARG A 174 -6.71 -17.24 18.04
C ARG A 174 -6.09 -18.22 19.03
N LEU A 175 -5.00 -18.88 18.63
CA LEU A 175 -4.14 -19.61 19.55
C LEU A 175 -3.84 -18.70 20.74
N SER A 176 -4.40 -19.04 21.89
CA SER A 176 -4.10 -18.36 23.15
C SER A 176 -2.73 -18.86 23.59
N ILE A 177 -1.69 -18.12 23.26
CA ILE A 177 -0.33 -18.43 23.71
C ILE A 177 -0.27 -18.04 25.20
N PRO A 178 -0.12 -19.00 26.13
CA PRO A 178 -0.02 -18.68 27.55
C PRO A 178 1.21 -17.80 27.78
N GLU A 179 1.03 -16.68 28.47
CA GLU A 179 2.09 -15.68 28.64
C GLU A 179 3.29 -16.22 29.40
N GLU A 180 3.03 -17.02 30.45
CA GLU A 180 4.08 -17.62 31.27
C GLU A 180 4.87 -18.68 30.49
N ALA A 181 4.18 -19.53 29.73
CA ALA A 181 4.81 -20.52 28.86
C ALA A 181 5.70 -19.84 27.80
N LEU A 182 5.25 -18.71 27.23
CA LEU A 182 6.03 -17.96 26.26
C LEU A 182 7.29 -17.33 26.89
N ARG A 183 7.19 -16.81 28.12
CA ARG A 183 8.33 -16.24 28.85
C ARG A 183 9.41 -17.29 29.09
N THR A 184 9.02 -18.47 29.57
CA THR A 184 9.94 -19.61 29.77
C THR A 184 10.56 -20.06 28.46
N ALA A 185 9.72 -20.27 27.43
CA ALA A 185 10.18 -20.74 26.13
C ALA A 185 11.16 -19.76 25.46
N VAL A 186 10.93 -18.44 25.57
CA VAL A 186 11.86 -17.43 25.00
C VAL A 186 13.20 -17.42 25.72
N ARG A 187 13.23 -17.63 27.05
CA ARG A 187 14.48 -17.65 27.82
C ARG A 187 15.38 -18.85 27.46
N GLU A 188 14.77 -20.01 27.22
CA GLU A 188 15.49 -21.27 26.98
C GLU A 188 15.80 -21.51 25.49
N ALA A 189 15.00 -20.94 24.59
CA ALA A 189 15.15 -21.12 23.16
C ALA A 189 16.30 -20.29 22.56
N LEU A 190 16.88 -20.82 21.48
CA LEU A 190 17.88 -20.12 20.67
C LEU A 190 17.29 -19.53 19.38
N SER A 191 16.02 -19.80 19.07
CA SER A 191 15.31 -19.28 17.90
C SER A 191 13.79 -19.30 18.09
N PHE A 192 13.06 -18.51 17.31
CA PHE A 192 11.59 -18.56 17.30
C PHE A 192 11.04 -19.94 16.87
N ALA A 193 11.81 -20.73 16.11
CA ALA A 193 11.41 -22.10 15.79
C ALA A 193 11.43 -22.99 17.04
N ASP A 194 12.46 -22.84 17.88
CA ASP A 194 12.56 -23.58 19.15
C ASP A 194 11.48 -23.13 20.13
N VAL A 195 11.17 -21.83 20.19
CA VAL A 195 10.02 -21.30 20.96
C VAL A 195 8.72 -21.96 20.52
N MET A 196 8.45 -22.05 19.21
CA MET A 196 7.24 -22.70 18.71
C MET A 196 7.18 -24.18 19.11
N ARG A 197 8.29 -24.92 18.99
CA ARG A 197 8.36 -26.33 19.41
C ARG A 197 8.12 -26.50 20.91
N ALA A 198 8.73 -25.65 21.75
CA ALA A 198 8.55 -25.66 23.20
C ALA A 198 7.09 -25.35 23.61
N LEU A 199 6.39 -24.53 22.82
CA LEU A 199 4.97 -24.22 23.01
C LEU A 199 4.02 -25.28 22.39
N GLY A 200 4.54 -26.37 21.84
CA GLY A 200 3.74 -27.39 21.15
C GLY A 200 3.08 -26.89 19.86
N LEU A 201 3.59 -25.82 19.27
CA LEU A 201 3.07 -25.22 18.04
C LEU A 201 3.83 -25.75 16.82
N GLU A 202 3.09 -26.00 15.75
CA GLU A 202 3.69 -26.31 14.45
C GLU A 202 4.54 -25.15 13.93
N VAL A 203 5.72 -25.45 13.37
CA VAL A 203 6.67 -24.47 12.83
C VAL A 203 6.18 -23.98 11.47
N THR A 204 5.23 -23.06 11.49
CA THR A 204 4.67 -22.40 10.29
C THR A 204 4.91 -20.90 10.30
N ASP A 205 4.88 -20.29 9.12
CA ASP A 205 5.06 -18.84 8.95
C ASP A 205 4.01 -18.01 9.72
N SER A 206 2.78 -18.53 9.76
CA SER A 206 1.67 -17.94 10.50
C SER A 206 1.90 -17.96 12.02
N ASN A 207 2.33 -19.10 12.57
CA ASN A 207 2.64 -19.23 13.99
C ASN A 207 3.86 -18.38 14.37
N HIS A 208 4.88 -18.35 13.51
CA HIS A 208 6.07 -17.51 13.70
C HIS A 208 5.70 -16.04 13.85
N ARG A 209 4.85 -15.50 12.96
CA ARG A 209 4.37 -14.11 13.05
C ARG A 209 3.55 -13.86 14.33
N ARG A 210 2.76 -14.83 14.79
CA ARG A 210 1.95 -14.73 16.02
C ARG A 210 2.84 -14.68 17.26
N VAL A 211 3.74 -15.67 17.42
CA VAL A 211 4.67 -15.77 18.55
C VAL A 211 5.56 -14.52 18.61
N ARG A 212 6.14 -14.10 17.49
CA ARG A 212 6.98 -12.90 17.43
C ARG A 212 6.22 -11.64 17.84
N ARG A 213 4.96 -11.48 17.40
CA ARG A 213 4.12 -10.34 17.80
C ARG A 213 3.85 -10.36 19.30
N LYS A 214 3.50 -11.51 19.87
CA LYS A 214 3.22 -11.63 21.31
C LYS A 214 4.47 -11.38 22.16
N ALA A 215 5.62 -11.92 21.76
CA ALA A 215 6.90 -11.66 22.41
C ALA A 215 7.26 -10.16 22.41
N LEU A 216 7.04 -9.46 21.30
CA LEU A 216 7.26 -8.01 21.20
C LEU A 216 6.28 -7.21 22.09
N GLN A 217 5.00 -7.60 22.11
CA GLN A 217 3.99 -6.97 22.99
C GLN A 217 4.37 -7.08 24.46
N MET A 218 4.94 -8.22 24.86
CA MET A 218 5.41 -8.49 26.22
C MET A 218 6.81 -7.93 26.51
N ARG A 219 7.48 -7.34 25.50
CA ARG A 219 8.86 -6.82 25.59
C ARG A 219 9.86 -7.87 26.08
N LEU A 220 9.71 -9.12 25.61
CA LEU A 220 10.66 -10.19 25.93
C LEU A 220 11.99 -9.96 25.20
N ASP A 221 13.09 -10.22 25.90
CA ASP A 221 14.41 -10.18 25.27
C ASP A 221 14.59 -11.39 24.36
N THR A 222 14.93 -11.11 23.09
CA THR A 222 15.23 -12.13 22.08
C THR A 222 16.60 -11.88 21.44
N SER A 223 17.45 -11.07 22.07
CA SER A 223 18.77 -10.70 21.57
C SER A 223 19.73 -11.89 21.51
N HIS A 224 19.56 -12.85 22.43
CA HIS A 224 20.30 -14.11 22.49
C HIS A 224 19.93 -15.10 21.39
N PHE A 225 18.86 -14.84 20.62
CA PHE A 225 18.48 -15.72 19.52
C PHE A 225 19.56 -15.73 18.44
N ARG A 226 20.03 -16.92 18.09
CA ARG A 226 21.04 -17.10 17.04
C ARG A 226 20.41 -16.71 15.71
N ARG A 227 20.85 -15.57 15.16
CA ARG A 227 20.61 -15.27 13.75
C ARG A 227 21.35 -16.32 12.95
N ARG A 228 20.64 -17.11 12.14
CA ARG A 228 21.30 -17.75 11.00
C ARG A 228 21.89 -16.61 10.20
N SER A 229 23.21 -16.58 10.04
CA SER A 229 23.78 -15.88 8.91
C SER A 229 23.06 -16.46 7.70
N TRP A 230 22.19 -15.67 7.05
CA TRP A 230 21.79 -15.98 5.68
C TRP A 230 23.08 -16.36 4.98
N GLY A 231 23.15 -17.60 4.48
CA GLY A 231 24.40 -18.19 3.98
C GLY A 231 25.15 -17.14 3.19
N SER A 232 26.44 -16.96 3.49
CA SER A 232 27.30 -15.99 2.80
C SER A 232 26.88 -15.98 1.35
N VAL A 233 26.37 -14.84 0.86
CA VAL A 233 25.94 -14.74 -0.53
C VAL A 233 27.11 -15.27 -1.33
N ASN A 234 26.94 -16.43 -1.95
CA ASN A 234 27.99 -17.05 -2.72
C ASN A 234 28.08 -16.15 -3.94
N VAL A 235 28.92 -15.11 -3.86
CA VAL A 235 29.12 -14.18 -4.97
C VAL A 235 29.81 -15.05 -6.01
N PRO A 236 29.12 -15.42 -7.10
CA PRO A 236 29.75 -16.27 -8.10
C PRO A 236 31.00 -15.56 -8.58
N GLU A 237 32.11 -16.29 -8.61
CA GLU A 237 33.37 -15.78 -9.11
C GLU A 237 33.12 -15.14 -10.49
N GLN A 238 33.52 -13.88 -10.63
CA GLN A 238 33.21 -13.14 -11.85
C GLN A 238 34.00 -13.76 -13.00
N ARG A 239 33.30 -14.50 -13.88
CA ARG A 239 33.93 -15.11 -15.07
C ARG A 239 34.64 -14.04 -15.89
N GLN A 240 35.88 -14.34 -16.28
CA GLN A 240 36.68 -13.56 -17.21
C GLN A 240 35.96 -13.47 -18.56
N ILE A 241 35.80 -12.25 -19.08
CA ILE A 241 35.09 -11.97 -20.34
C ILE A 241 36.08 -11.72 -21.47
N ALA A 242 37.25 -11.15 -21.18
CA ALA A 242 38.25 -10.82 -22.16
C ALA A 242 38.62 -12.00 -23.09
N PRO A 243 38.88 -13.23 -22.59
CA PRO A 243 39.25 -14.36 -23.45
C PRO A 243 38.16 -14.76 -24.46
N ILE A 244 36.90 -14.44 -24.19
CA ILE A 244 35.75 -14.81 -25.02
C ILE A 244 35.34 -13.66 -25.95
N ALA A 245 35.51 -12.42 -25.51
CA ALA A 245 35.04 -11.24 -26.23
C ALA A 245 36.07 -10.64 -27.19
N LEU A 246 37.38 -10.78 -26.89
CA LEU A 246 38.46 -10.16 -27.67
C LEU A 246 39.06 -11.11 -28.70
N VAL A 247 38.21 -11.65 -29.56
CA VAL A 247 38.58 -12.65 -30.58
C VAL A 247 38.08 -12.25 -31.96
N ILE A 248 38.58 -12.94 -32.99
CA ILE A 248 37.99 -12.88 -34.33
C ILE A 248 36.73 -13.74 -34.33
N MET A 249 35.59 -13.12 -34.64
CA MET A 249 34.31 -13.79 -34.73
C MET A 249 34.16 -14.52 -36.07
N PRO A 250 33.55 -15.71 -36.10
CA PRO A 250 33.21 -16.40 -37.35
C PRO A 250 32.32 -15.55 -38.26
N GLN A 251 32.44 -15.74 -39.58
CA GLN A 251 31.57 -15.07 -40.55
C GLN A 251 30.09 -15.40 -40.28
N GLY A 252 29.22 -14.39 -40.36
CA GLY A 252 27.79 -14.53 -40.03
C GLY A 252 27.43 -14.34 -38.56
N SER A 253 28.42 -14.17 -37.67
CA SER A 253 28.16 -13.87 -36.24
C SER A 253 27.44 -12.54 -36.06
N ALA A 254 26.65 -12.38 -35.00
CA ALA A 254 26.10 -11.07 -34.66
C ALA A 254 27.19 -10.13 -34.13
N ARG A 255 27.04 -8.81 -34.34
CA ARG A 255 27.96 -7.82 -33.78
C ARG A 255 27.92 -7.85 -32.25
N VAL A 256 29.10 -7.95 -31.64
CA VAL A 256 29.24 -8.01 -30.18
C VAL A 256 28.76 -6.70 -29.55
N ASN A 257 28.02 -6.81 -28.43
CA ASN A 257 27.53 -5.64 -27.71
C ASN A 257 28.70 -4.78 -27.18
N ARG A 258 28.60 -3.47 -27.37
CA ARG A 258 29.57 -2.48 -26.86
C ARG A 258 29.90 -2.67 -25.38
N THR A 259 28.91 -2.91 -24.52
CA THR A 259 29.14 -3.04 -23.06
C THR A 259 30.01 -4.25 -22.74
N ARG A 260 29.89 -5.33 -23.52
CA ARG A 260 30.70 -6.54 -23.38
C ARG A 260 32.16 -6.28 -23.79
N LEU A 261 32.38 -5.61 -24.92
CA LEU A 261 33.73 -5.21 -25.36
C LEU A 261 34.37 -4.22 -24.39
N HIS A 262 33.59 -3.27 -23.87
CA HIS A 262 34.07 -2.32 -22.88
C HIS A 262 34.55 -3.00 -21.60
N ARG A 263 33.76 -3.95 -21.08
CA ARG A 263 34.15 -4.73 -19.89
C ARG A 263 35.40 -5.57 -20.16
N ALA A 264 35.48 -6.19 -21.33
CA ALA A 264 36.64 -6.99 -21.73
C ALA A 264 37.94 -6.14 -21.83
N LEU A 265 37.85 -4.94 -22.40
CA LEU A 265 38.99 -4.02 -22.50
C LEU A 265 39.45 -3.54 -21.11
N GLN A 266 38.51 -3.24 -20.20
CA GLN A 266 38.84 -2.88 -18.82
C GLN A 266 39.50 -4.03 -18.05
N GLU A 267 39.06 -5.27 -18.28
CA GLU A 267 39.60 -6.47 -17.64
C GLU A 267 41.08 -6.69 -17.98
N ILE A 268 41.51 -6.38 -19.21
CA ILE A 268 42.92 -6.45 -19.63
C ILE A 268 43.70 -5.15 -19.36
N GLY A 269 43.11 -4.16 -18.69
CA GLY A 269 43.78 -2.93 -18.28
C GLY A 269 43.91 -1.85 -19.37
N VAL A 270 43.11 -1.90 -20.44
CA VAL A 270 43.09 -0.82 -21.44
C VAL A 270 42.50 0.43 -20.82
N GLN A 271 43.28 1.52 -20.85
CA GLN A 271 42.87 2.78 -20.25
C GLN A 271 41.70 3.42 -21.03
N TYR A 272 40.72 3.94 -20.28
CA TYR A 272 39.55 4.62 -20.84
C TYR A 272 39.89 6.05 -21.28
N ARG A 273 40.68 6.16 -22.36
CA ARG A 273 41.11 7.44 -22.94
C ARG A 273 41.07 7.40 -24.46
N CYS A 274 40.73 8.52 -25.08
CA CYS A 274 40.77 8.65 -26.53
C CYS A 274 42.21 8.46 -27.01
N THR A 275 42.43 7.54 -27.95
CA THR A 275 43.76 7.25 -28.48
C THR A 275 44.31 8.40 -29.33
N SER A 276 43.43 9.23 -29.91
CA SER A 276 43.82 10.35 -30.77
C SER A 276 44.13 11.63 -29.99
N CYS A 277 43.23 12.07 -29.09
CA CYS A 277 43.36 13.35 -28.39
C CYS A 277 43.57 13.23 -26.88
N GLY A 278 43.65 12.02 -26.33
CA GLY A 278 43.87 11.79 -24.89
C GLY A 278 42.65 12.02 -23.99
N ASN A 279 41.51 12.47 -24.52
CA ASN A 279 40.29 12.73 -23.74
C ASN A 279 39.87 11.52 -22.89
N THR A 280 39.70 11.71 -21.59
CA THR A 280 39.40 10.67 -20.58
C THR A 280 37.92 10.39 -20.36
N GLY A 281 37.04 10.93 -21.21
CA GLY A 281 35.58 10.83 -21.08
C GLY A 281 34.92 12.11 -20.57
N GLU A 282 35.52 13.28 -20.79
CA GLU A 282 34.95 14.58 -20.39
C GLU A 282 35.01 15.59 -21.55
N TRP A 283 33.93 16.34 -21.74
CA TRP A 283 33.85 17.40 -22.73
C TRP A 283 33.03 18.57 -22.18
N LEU A 284 33.61 19.78 -22.18
CA LEU A 284 32.99 20.99 -21.61
C LEU A 284 32.48 20.78 -20.17
N GLY A 285 33.27 20.08 -19.34
CA GLY A 285 32.92 19.76 -17.95
C GLY A 285 31.78 18.75 -17.77
N LYS A 286 31.35 18.09 -18.84
CA LYS A 286 30.31 17.04 -18.81
C LYS A 286 30.90 15.68 -19.20
N PRO A 287 30.47 14.58 -18.57
CA PRO A 287 30.93 13.26 -18.95
C PRO A 287 30.43 12.90 -20.36
N ILE A 288 31.33 12.39 -21.20
CA ILE A 288 31.03 11.85 -22.51
C ILE A 288 31.48 10.41 -22.60
N THR A 289 30.72 9.63 -23.37
CA THR A 289 31.07 8.25 -23.63
C THR A 289 32.08 8.15 -24.77
N LEU A 290 33.26 7.61 -24.47
CA LEU A 290 34.19 7.15 -25.50
C LEU A 290 33.60 5.93 -26.23
N GLN A 291 33.72 5.96 -27.55
CA GLN A 291 33.26 4.95 -28.48
C GLN A 291 34.39 3.95 -28.75
N ILE A 292 34.02 2.69 -29.00
CA ILE A 292 34.98 1.64 -29.38
C ILE A 292 34.99 1.60 -30.91
N ASP A 293 36.14 1.92 -31.49
CA ASP A 293 36.38 1.86 -32.94
C ASP A 293 37.28 0.67 -33.27
N HIS A 294 37.02 0.08 -34.44
CA HIS A 294 37.80 -1.00 -35.02
C HIS A 294 38.79 -0.40 -36.01
N ILE A 295 40.09 -0.52 -35.76
CA ILE A 295 41.14 0.12 -36.57
C ILE A 295 41.05 -0.31 -38.04
N ASN A 296 40.84 -1.60 -38.29
CA ASN A 296 40.65 -2.14 -39.65
C ASN A 296 39.22 -1.95 -40.21
N GLY A 297 38.29 -1.41 -39.44
CA GLY A 297 36.88 -1.24 -39.83
C GLY A 297 36.06 -2.54 -39.89
N ASN A 298 36.65 -3.69 -39.54
CA ASN A 298 35.97 -4.98 -39.50
C ASN A 298 35.45 -5.28 -38.08
N TRP A 299 34.12 -5.21 -37.90
CA TRP A 299 33.48 -5.46 -36.61
C TRP A 299 33.52 -6.92 -36.14
N LEU A 300 33.93 -7.87 -37.02
CA LEU A 300 34.17 -9.26 -36.62
C LEU A 300 35.51 -9.43 -35.90
N ASP A 301 36.48 -8.55 -36.11
CA ASP A 301 37.80 -8.64 -35.48
C ASP A 301 37.82 -7.86 -34.16
N ASN A 302 37.44 -8.50 -33.05
CA ASN A 302 37.38 -7.85 -31.75
C ASN A 302 38.67 -7.99 -30.93
N ARG A 303 39.78 -8.43 -31.55
CA ARG A 303 41.05 -8.56 -30.82
C ARG A 303 41.48 -7.22 -30.23
N ALA A 304 42.12 -7.26 -29.06
CA ALA A 304 42.47 -6.06 -28.30
C ALA A 304 43.29 -5.05 -29.12
N GLU A 305 44.23 -5.55 -29.92
CA GLU A 305 45.09 -4.76 -30.80
C GLU A 305 44.34 -4.04 -31.93
N ASN A 306 43.14 -4.51 -32.30
CA ASN A 306 42.30 -3.89 -33.33
C ASN A 306 41.25 -2.92 -32.76
N LEU A 307 41.08 -2.89 -31.43
CA LEU A 307 40.11 -2.03 -30.77
C LEU A 307 40.79 -0.80 -30.17
N ARG A 308 40.15 0.37 -30.30
CA ARG A 308 40.60 1.59 -29.65
C ARG A 308 39.43 2.41 -29.12
N TYR A 309 39.67 3.13 -28.02
CA TYR A 309 38.74 4.15 -27.56
C TYR A 309 38.96 5.46 -28.32
N LEU A 310 37.86 6.03 -28.82
CA LEU A 310 37.84 7.36 -29.44
C LEU A 310 36.70 8.19 -28.84
N CYS A 311 36.93 9.48 -28.59
CA CYS A 311 35.82 10.38 -28.27
C CYS A 311 34.96 10.61 -29.51
N PRO A 312 33.68 11.03 -29.36
CA PRO A 312 32.79 11.24 -30.51
C PRO A 312 33.37 12.19 -31.58
N ASN A 313 34.12 13.21 -31.16
CA ASN A 313 34.74 14.17 -32.07
C ASN A 313 35.88 13.56 -32.90
N CYS A 314 36.78 12.79 -32.27
CA CYS A 314 37.86 12.10 -32.98
C CYS A 314 37.36 10.93 -33.81
N HIS A 315 36.33 10.22 -33.33
CA HIS A 315 35.75 9.12 -34.09
C HIS A 315 35.09 9.63 -35.37
N ALA A 316 34.49 10.82 -35.36
CA ALA A 316 33.93 11.44 -36.56
C ALA A 316 34.94 11.70 -37.69
N LEU A 317 36.24 11.70 -37.38
CA LEU A 317 37.32 11.93 -38.34
C LEU A 317 37.89 10.64 -38.96
N THR A 318 37.45 9.45 -38.51
CA THR A 318 38.01 8.19 -39.04
C THR A 318 37.43 7.82 -40.40
N ASP A 319 38.22 7.15 -41.24
CA ASP A 319 37.75 6.62 -42.54
C ASP A 319 36.68 5.52 -42.41
N THR A 320 36.51 4.99 -41.20
CA THR A 320 35.52 3.99 -40.82
C THR A 320 34.20 4.62 -40.35
N TRP A 321 34.20 5.93 -40.05
CA TRP A 321 33.03 6.66 -39.58
C TRP A 321 31.94 6.74 -40.65
N CYS A 322 30.72 6.37 -40.28
CA CYS A 322 29.55 6.44 -41.16
C CYS A 322 29.77 5.82 -42.55
N ARG A 323 30.46 4.67 -42.67
CA ARG A 323 30.53 3.90 -43.93
C ARG A 323 29.15 3.40 -44.35
N ASN A 324 28.36 4.30 -44.94
CA ASN A 324 27.17 4.01 -45.73
C ASN A 324 26.87 5.11 -46.78
N ARG A 325 27.91 5.75 -47.35
CA ARG A 325 27.78 6.48 -48.63
C ARG A 325 28.80 5.95 -49.61
N ARG A 326 28.30 5.27 -50.65
CA ARG A 326 29.04 4.95 -51.88
C ARG A 326 29.74 6.22 -52.38
N ARG A 327 31.07 6.31 -52.22
CA ARG A 327 31.89 7.25 -52.99
C ARG A 327 32.32 6.51 -54.26
N THR A 328 31.55 6.63 -55.33
CA THR A 328 32.09 6.49 -56.68
C THR A 328 33.12 7.60 -56.84
N LYS A 329 34.41 7.23 -56.84
CA LYS A 329 35.47 8.14 -57.24
C LYS A 329 35.33 8.34 -58.75
N THR A 330 34.83 9.50 -59.18
CA THR A 330 35.02 9.94 -60.56
C THR A 330 36.51 10.25 -60.71
N VAL A 331 37.19 9.45 -61.52
CA VAL A 331 38.54 9.75 -62.00
C VAL A 331 38.41 10.94 -62.93
N ALA A 332 39.08 12.05 -62.60
CA ALA A 332 39.23 13.17 -63.52
C ALA A 332 40.42 12.87 -64.43
N THR A 333 40.12 12.78 -65.73
CA THR A 333 41.08 12.77 -66.84
C THR A 333 41.70 14.15 -67.04
#